data_AF-A0AAJ2YXV1-F1
#
_entry.id   AF-A0AAJ2YXV1-F1
#
_cell.length_a   1.000
_cell.length_b   1.000
_cell.length_c   1.000
_cell.angle_alpha   90.00
_cell.angle_beta   90.00
_cell.angle_gamma   90.00
#
_symmetry.space_group_name_H-M   'P 1'
#
loop_
_entity.id
_entity.type
_entity.pdbx_description
1 polymer ?
#
loop_
_entity_poly.entity_id
_entity_poly.type
_entity_poly.pdbx_seq_one_letter_code
_entity_poly.pdbx_strand_id
1 'polypeptide(L)'
;MANEPITNESYQQLLVDLGVGGPQVGEKSFNLAEGFHVRDEAGAEDVYNYWDVIRRADETYWSPLKGDRKTLYDITGYQIQAKSTGEWMSIADWFAMDRV
;
A
#
# COMPACT_ATOMS: atom_id res chain seq x y z
N MET A 1 -13.84 -7.96 -0.91
CA MET A 1 -14.34 -7.51 0.41
C MET A 1 -13.25 -6.60 0.94
N ALA A 2 -13.50 -5.31 1.04
CA ALA A 2 -12.50 -4.38 1.58
C ALA A 2 -12.25 -4.74 3.05
N ASN A 3 -11.01 -5.08 3.41
CA ASN A 3 -10.69 -5.32 4.81
C ASN A 3 -10.76 -3.99 5.59
N GLU A 4 -11.25 -4.05 6.83
CA GLU A 4 -11.35 -2.86 7.66
C GLU A 4 -9.96 -2.25 7.93
N PRO A 5 -9.80 -0.92 7.84
CA PRO A 5 -8.52 -0.29 8.13
C PRO A 5 -8.13 -0.56 9.58
N ILE A 6 -6.86 -0.91 9.80
CA ILE A 6 -6.32 -1.16 11.12
C ILE A 6 -5.76 0.17 11.62
N THR A 7 -6.22 0.65 12.77
CA THR A 7 -5.73 1.89 13.38
C THR A 7 -5.10 1.59 14.74
N ASN A 8 -3.93 2.16 15.02
CA ASN A 8 -3.27 2.06 16.31
C ASN A 8 -2.43 3.30 16.63
N GLU A 9 -2.10 3.50 17.91
CA GLU A 9 -1.29 4.63 18.38
C GLU A 9 0.18 4.50 17.96
N SER A 10 0.66 3.27 17.74
CA SER A 10 2.04 2.97 17.34
C SER A 10 2.08 2.15 16.05
N TYR A 11 2.96 2.54 15.13
CA TYR A 11 3.26 1.79 13.91
C TYR A 11 3.73 0.36 14.20
N GLN A 12 4.47 0.14 15.29
CA GLN A 12 4.88 -1.21 15.68
C GLN A 12 3.68 -2.08 16.05
N GLN A 13 2.70 -1.51 16.75
CA GLN A 13 1.50 -2.25 17.11
C GLN A 13 0.61 -2.50 15.89
N LEU A 14 0.57 -1.58 14.92
CA LEU A 14 -0.07 -1.80 13.63
C LEU A 14 0.49 -3.01 12.89
N LEU A 15 1.81 -3.13 12.82
CA LEU A 15 2.45 -4.29 12.18
C LEU A 15 2.16 -5.59 12.94
N VAL A 16 2.07 -5.55 14.27
CA VAL A 16 1.67 -6.69 15.09
C VAL A 16 0.22 -7.10 14.78
N ASP A 17 -0.70 -6.14 14.80
CA ASP A 17 -2.13 -6.36 14.52
C ASP A 17 -2.35 -6.86 13.08
N LEU A 18 -1.62 -6.29 12.13
CA LEU A 18 -1.58 -6.75 10.74
C LEU A 18 -1.05 -8.20 10.64
N GLY A 19 -0.06 -8.55 11.46
CA GLY A 19 0.50 -9.89 11.54
C GLY A 19 -0.47 -10.93 12.12
N VAL A 20 -1.47 -10.52 12.93
CA VAL A 20 -2.48 -11.43 13.50
C VAL A 20 -3.30 -12.11 12.41
N GLY A 21 -3.67 -11.39 11.35
CA GLY A 21 -4.40 -11.99 10.24
C GLY A 21 -3.56 -12.98 9.42
N GLY A 22 -2.25 -13.06 9.65
CA GLY A 22 -1.27 -13.75 8.78
C GLY A 22 0.04 -12.97 8.62
N PRO A 23 1.17 -13.68 8.43
CA PRO A 23 2.50 -13.08 8.48
C PRO A 23 2.75 -12.11 7.31
N GLN A 24 3.50 -11.05 7.60
CA GLN A 24 4.06 -10.15 6.60
C GLN A 24 5.14 -10.91 5.80
N VAL A 25 5.04 -10.85 4.47
CA VAL A 25 5.95 -11.55 3.54
C VAL A 25 6.81 -10.58 2.72
N GLY A 26 6.50 -9.29 2.75
CA GLY A 26 7.33 -8.26 2.13
C GLY A 26 6.92 -6.85 2.54
N GLU A 27 7.87 -5.93 2.45
CA GLU A 27 7.65 -4.50 2.58
C GLU A 27 8.41 -3.81 1.45
N LYS A 28 7.77 -2.85 0.79
CA LYS A 28 8.43 -1.95 -0.15
C LYS A 28 8.09 -0.52 0.24
N SER A 29 9.11 0.21 0.64
CA SER A 29 9.04 1.63 0.99
C SER A 29 9.69 2.47 -0.09
N PHE A 30 8.95 3.42 -0.64
CA PHE A 30 9.45 4.34 -1.64
C PHE A 30 9.22 5.78 -1.21
N ASN A 31 10.22 6.62 -1.49
CA ASN A 31 10.14 8.06 -1.36
C ASN A 31 10.52 8.66 -2.71
N LEU A 32 9.54 9.24 -3.40
CA LEU A 32 9.74 9.91 -4.67
C LEU A 32 9.31 11.36 -4.55
N ALA A 33 10.20 12.29 -4.92
CA ALA A 33 9.94 13.73 -4.89
C ALA A 33 8.72 14.14 -5.73
N GLU A 34 8.46 13.44 -6.83
CA GLU A 34 7.34 13.65 -7.72
C GLU A 34 6.04 12.95 -7.27
N GLY A 35 6.10 12.08 -6.26
CA GLY A 35 4.96 11.30 -5.78
C GLY A 35 4.51 10.15 -6.68
N PHE A 36 3.69 9.27 -6.10
CA PHE A 36 3.00 8.16 -6.74
C PHE A 36 1.54 8.51 -6.93
N HIS A 37 1.03 8.39 -8.16
CA HIS A 37 -0.39 8.49 -8.43
C HIS A 37 -1.05 7.15 -8.09
N VAL A 38 -1.95 7.16 -7.12
CA VAL A 38 -2.66 5.98 -6.66
C VAL A 38 -4.14 6.26 -6.79
N ARG A 39 -4.86 5.30 -7.37
CA ARG A 39 -6.31 5.33 -7.55
C ARG A 39 -6.93 4.26 -6.67
N ASP A 40 -7.89 4.64 -5.85
CA ASP A 40 -8.65 3.70 -5.02
C ASP A 40 -9.68 2.90 -5.83
N GLU A 41 -10.35 1.95 -5.18
CA GLU A 41 -11.41 1.13 -5.81
C GLU A 41 -12.62 1.96 -6.28
N ALA A 42 -12.84 3.14 -5.69
CA ALA A 42 -13.92 4.05 -6.06
C ALA A 42 -13.55 4.95 -7.25
N GLY A 43 -12.30 4.89 -7.71
CA GLY A 43 -11.76 5.71 -8.79
C GLY A 43 -11.24 7.08 -8.34
N ALA A 44 -11.14 7.34 -7.04
CA ALA A 44 -10.53 8.57 -6.52
C ALA A 44 -9.01 8.47 -6.64
N GLU A 45 -8.42 9.51 -7.21
CA GLU A 45 -6.97 9.61 -7.42
C GLU A 45 -6.35 10.49 -6.34
N ASP A 46 -5.33 9.98 -5.67
CA ASP A 46 -4.51 10.69 -4.70
C ASP A 46 -3.03 10.56 -5.09
N VAL A 47 -2.22 11.53 -4.67
CA VAL A 47 -0.77 11.53 -4.91
C VAL A 47 -0.01 11.41 -3.59
N TYR A 48 0.85 10.40 -3.52
CA TYR A 48 1.62 10.07 -2.31
C TYR A 48 3.13 10.20 -2.56
N ASN A 49 3.79 11.11 -1.85
CA ASN A 49 5.26 11.28 -1.94
C ASN A 49 6.02 10.18 -1.20
N TYR A 50 5.39 9.65 -0.15
CA TYR A 50 5.87 8.54 0.64
C TYR A 50 4.86 7.41 0.52
N TRP A 51 5.32 6.26 0.06
CA TRP A 51 4.46 5.11 -0.18
C TRP A 51 5.11 3.86 0.41
N ASP A 52 4.49 3.33 1.47
CA ASP A 52 4.93 2.15 2.19
C ASP A 52 3.91 1.03 1.91
N VAL A 53 4.29 0.02 1.11
CA VAL A 53 3.40 -1.12 0.81
C VAL A 53 3.88 -2.37 1.53
N ILE A 54 2.99 -2.94 2.31
CA ILE A 54 3.20 -4.16 3.08
C ILE A 54 2.41 -5.29 2.41
N ARG A 55 3.10 -6.35 2.00
CA ARG A 55 2.50 -7.56 1.44
C ARG A 55 2.37 -8.61 2.54
N ARG A 56 1.20 -9.23 2.65
CA ARG A 56 0.90 -10.32 3.57
C ARG A 56 0.83 -11.67 2.86
N ALA A 57 0.95 -12.76 3.63
CA ALA A 57 0.94 -14.13 3.11
C ALA A 57 -0.41 -14.55 2.51
N ASP A 58 -1.49 -13.85 2.84
CA ASP A 58 -2.82 -14.01 2.28
C ASP A 58 -3.01 -13.23 0.95
N GLU A 59 -1.91 -12.75 0.36
CA GLU A 59 -1.89 -11.97 -0.88
C GLU A 59 -2.57 -10.60 -0.79
N THR A 60 -2.83 -10.11 0.42
CA THR A 60 -3.31 -8.74 0.63
C THR A 60 -2.17 -7.73 0.72
N TYR A 61 -2.45 -6.50 0.31
CA TYR A 61 -1.52 -5.37 0.29
C TYR A 61 -2.06 -4.25 1.16
N TRP A 62 -1.21 -3.73 2.05
CA TRP A 62 -1.59 -2.74 3.03
C TRP A 62 -0.64 -1.56 3.00
N SER A 63 -1.17 -0.35 3.16
CA SER A 63 -0.34 0.87 3.17
C SER A 63 -0.88 1.90 4.16
N PRO A 64 0.00 2.60 4.90
CA PRO A 64 -0.36 3.82 5.59
C PRO A 64 -0.54 4.97 4.60
N LEU A 65 -1.80 5.25 4.27
CA LEU A 65 -2.16 6.34 3.37
C LEU A 65 -1.93 7.70 4.02
N LYS A 66 -1.63 8.71 3.19
CA LYS A 66 -1.55 10.14 3.56
C LYS A 66 -0.47 10.47 4.61
N GLY A 67 0.53 9.61 4.76
CA GLY A 67 1.58 9.77 5.76
C GLY A 67 1.13 9.50 7.20
N ASP A 68 -0.13 9.08 7.39
CA ASP A 68 -0.63 8.64 8.69
C ASP A 68 -0.16 7.20 8.95
N ARG A 69 1.02 7.08 9.57
CA ARG A 69 1.55 5.78 10.03
C ARG A 69 0.81 5.20 11.23
N LYS A 70 -0.37 5.73 11.54
CA LYS A 70 -1.28 5.24 12.59
C LYS A 70 -2.45 4.44 12.03
N THR A 71 -2.60 4.39 10.70
CA THR A 71 -3.68 3.64 10.07
C THR A 71 -3.16 2.90 8.85
N LEU A 72 -3.38 1.59 8.80
CA LEU A 72 -3.11 0.76 7.63
C LEU A 72 -4.42 0.52 6.89
N TYR A 73 -4.41 0.80 5.59
CA TYR A 73 -5.55 0.56 4.72
C TYR A 73 -5.24 -0.60 3.80
N ASP A 74 -6.25 -1.43 3.54
CA ASP A 74 -6.20 -2.43 2.50
C ASP A 74 -6.22 -1.76 1.13
N ILE A 75 -5.10 -1.85 0.43
CA ILE A 75 -4.89 -1.31 -0.91
C ILE A 75 -4.85 -2.41 -1.97
N THR A 76 -5.31 -3.62 -1.64
CA THR A 76 -5.26 -4.77 -2.57
C THR A 76 -5.99 -4.49 -3.88
N GLY A 77 -7.13 -3.79 -3.82
CA GLY A 77 -7.88 -3.39 -5.02
C GLY A 77 -7.45 -2.06 -5.65
N TYR A 78 -6.45 -1.39 -5.09
CA TYR A 78 -6.02 -0.09 -5.59
C TYR A 78 -5.18 -0.26 -6.86
N GLN A 79 -5.10 0.81 -7.62
CA GLN A 79 -4.23 0.90 -8.79
C GLN A 79 -3.18 1.97 -8.56
N ILE A 80 -1.99 1.75 -9.10
CA ILE A 80 -0.90 2.71 -9.09
C ILE A 80 -0.46 2.95 -10.52
N GLN A 81 -0.18 4.20 -10.83
CA GLN A 81 0.32 4.56 -12.15
C GLN A 81 1.81 4.25 -12.22
N ALA A 82 2.21 3.37 -13.15
CA ALA A 82 3.62 3.13 -13.41
C ALA A 82 4.23 4.35 -14.09
N LYS A 83 5.28 4.91 -13.49
CA LYS A 83 5.98 6.05 -14.07
C LYS A 83 6.62 5.73 -15.42
N SER A 84 7.07 4.49 -15.61
CA SER A 84 7.77 4.07 -16.82
C SER A 84 6.87 4.02 -18.06
N THR A 85 5.59 3.66 -17.90
CA THR A 85 4.64 3.50 -19.02
C THR A 85 3.48 4.49 -18.99
N GLY A 86 3.24 5.15 -17.85
CA GLY A 86 2.07 5.99 -17.61
C GLY A 86 0.77 5.20 -17.42
N GLU A 87 0.84 3.87 -17.39
CA GLU A 87 -0.33 3.00 -17.29
C GLU A 87 -0.72 2.75 -15.83
N TRP A 88 -2.02 2.63 -15.61
CA TRP A 88 -2.57 2.19 -14.33
C TRP A 88 -2.44 0.67 -14.23
N MET A 89 -1.77 0.21 -13.18
CA MET A 89 -1.62 -1.22 -12.89
C MET A 89 -2.03 -1.52 -11.45
N SER A 90 -2.30 -2.78 -11.16
CA SER A 90 -2.66 -3.18 -9.80
C SER A 90 -1.46 -3.00 -8.85
N ILE A 91 -1.73 -2.81 -7.55
CA ILE A 91 -0.67 -2.83 -6.54
C ILE A 91 0.12 -4.15 -6.59
N ALA A 92 -0.54 -5.28 -6.89
CA ALA A 92 0.11 -6.57 -7.01
C ALA A 92 1.15 -6.59 -8.14
N ASP A 93 0.78 -6.13 -9.34
CA ASP A 93 1.66 -6.05 -10.50
C ASP A 93 2.82 -5.09 -10.24
N TRP A 94 2.53 -3.91 -9.69
CA TRP A 94 3.54 -2.93 -9.33
C TRP A 94 4.49 -3.45 -8.26
N PHE A 95 4.00 -4.17 -7.25
CA PHE A 95 4.83 -4.75 -6.20
C PHE A 95 5.72 -5.87 -6.76
N ALA A 96 5.23 -6.62 -7.75
CA ALA A 96 6.00 -7.65 -8.46
C ALA A 96 7.05 -7.07 -9.43
N MET A 97 6.88 -5.81 -9.87
CA MET A 97 7.93 -5.10 -10.60
C MET A 97 9.12 -4.83 -9.66
N ASP A 98 10.07 -5.75 -9.67
CA ASP A 98 11.31 -5.70 -8.88
C ASP A 98 12.35 -4.70 -9.44
N ARG A 99 11.97 -3.88 -10.43
CA ARG A 99 12.85 -2.92 -11.10
C ARG A 99 12.11 -1.65 -11.49
N VAL A 100 12.17 -0.65 -10.63
CA VAL A 100 12.19 0.76 -11.03
C VAL A 100 13.46 1.37 -10.45
#